data_AF-A0A9W4HRY4-F1
#
_entry.id   AF-A0A9W4HRY4-F1
#
_cell.length_a   1.000
_cell.length_b   1.000
_cell.length_c   1.000
_cell.angle_alpha   90.00
_cell.angle_beta   90.00
_cell.angle_gamma   90.00
#
_symmetry.space_group_name_H-M   'P 1'
#
loop_
_entity.id
_entity.type
_entity.pdbx_description
1 polymer ?
#
loop_
_entity_poly.entity_id
_entity_poly.type
_entity_poly.pdbx_seq_one_letter_code
_entity_poly.pdbx_strand_id
1 'polypeptide(L)'
;MTPLKTLDGPDHYQIAWIAALHIERAAAEAMLDEEHATPTGFTRHSTDANAYTWGRVGDHNIVIASLASGVYGTTSAATTASSLLASLPSIRVGVLVGIGGGIPRPDEESDIRLGDVVMGQPSGRMGGVCQYDLMKAKSGDKRERKGFLGRPPTVLLNALSRIQAFHE
;
A
#
# COMPACT_ATOMS: atom_id res chain seq x y z
N MET A 1 2.51 -6.70 30.88
CA MET A 1 2.77 -6.15 29.53
C MET A 1 3.93 -5.18 29.65
N THR A 2 4.96 -5.35 28.82
CA THR A 2 6.04 -4.36 28.71
C THR A 2 5.47 -3.08 28.10
N PRO A 3 5.81 -1.89 28.61
CA PRO A 3 5.36 -0.64 27.99
C PRO A 3 5.88 -0.56 26.56
N LEU A 4 5.02 -0.12 25.64
CA LEU A 4 5.41 0.11 24.25
C LEU A 4 6.43 1.25 24.19
N LYS A 5 7.40 1.11 23.28
CA LYS A 5 8.38 2.16 23.00
C LYS A 5 7.70 3.36 22.37
N THR A 6 8.08 4.56 22.80
CA THR A 6 7.63 5.83 22.21
C THR A 6 8.79 6.49 21.49
N LEU A 7 8.59 6.94 20.24
CA LEU A 7 9.58 7.71 19.49
C LEU A 7 9.34 9.21 19.64
N ASP A 8 10.41 9.99 19.49
CA ASP A 8 10.45 11.44 19.70
C ASP A 8 9.93 12.26 18.51
N GLY A 9 8.85 11.79 17.87
CA GLY A 9 8.22 12.52 16.78
C GLY A 9 7.59 11.62 15.70
N PRO A 10 6.57 12.13 15.00
CA PRO A 10 5.98 11.45 13.85
C PRO A 10 6.92 11.39 12.63
N ASP A 11 7.93 12.24 12.57
CA ASP A 11 8.93 12.33 11.48
C ASP A 11 9.86 11.11 11.40
N HIS A 12 9.93 10.31 12.47
CA HIS A 12 10.58 9.01 12.47
C HIS A 12 9.88 7.97 11.57
N TYR A 13 8.63 8.21 11.18
CA TYR A 13 7.85 7.31 10.32
C TYR A 13 7.84 7.84 8.89
N GLN A 14 8.41 7.05 7.97
CA GLN A 14 8.55 7.44 6.56
C GLN A 14 7.82 6.50 5.59
N ILE A 15 7.27 5.39 6.10
CA ILE A 15 6.57 4.38 5.32
C ILE A 15 5.16 4.19 5.90
N ALA A 16 4.16 4.26 5.03
CA ALA A 16 2.77 3.95 5.37
C ALA A 16 2.36 2.62 4.74
N TRP A 17 1.80 1.72 5.54
CA TRP A 17 1.11 0.52 5.10
C TRP A 17 -0.40 0.78 5.19
N ILE A 18 -1.10 0.71 4.06
CA ILE A 18 -2.55 0.85 4.01
C ILE A 18 -3.14 -0.54 3.72
N ALA A 19 -4.03 -1.00 4.59
CA ALA A 19 -4.81 -2.22 4.42
C ALA A 19 -6.26 -1.89 4.06
N ALA A 20 -6.88 -2.65 3.16
CA ALA A 20 -8.27 -2.43 2.77
C ALA A 20 -9.26 -3.10 3.74
N LEU A 21 -8.90 -4.26 4.28
CA LEU A 21 -9.75 -5.08 5.15
C LEU A 21 -9.17 -5.22 6.56
N HIS A 22 -10.03 -5.49 7.54
CA HIS A 22 -9.61 -5.72 8.93
C HIS A 22 -8.68 -6.93 9.08
N ILE A 23 -8.88 -7.99 8.29
CA ILE A 23 -8.01 -9.17 8.24
C ILE A 23 -6.62 -8.80 7.71
N GLU A 24 -6.55 -7.95 6.68
CA GLU A 24 -5.28 -7.48 6.13
C GLU A 24 -4.55 -6.58 7.12
N ARG A 25 -5.28 -5.73 7.85
CA ARG A 25 -4.73 -4.94 8.96
C ARG A 25 -4.17 -5.85 10.04
N ALA A 26 -4.92 -6.85 10.48
CA ALA A 26 -4.47 -7.80 11.50
C ALA A 26 -3.18 -8.51 11.07
N ALA A 27 -3.09 -8.91 9.79
CA ALA A 27 -1.86 -9.47 9.23
C ALA A 27 -0.71 -8.44 9.22
N ALA A 28 -0.96 -7.18 8.84
CA ALA A 28 0.04 -6.13 8.86
C ALA A 28 0.59 -5.84 10.27
N GLU A 29 -0.29 -5.79 11.27
CA GLU A 29 0.09 -5.59 12.67
C GLU A 29 0.88 -6.78 13.21
N ALA A 30 0.51 -8.00 12.84
CA ALA A 30 1.25 -9.22 13.21
C ALA A 30 2.65 -9.31 12.57
N MET A 31 2.90 -8.56 11.50
CA MET A 31 4.21 -8.48 10.82
C MET A 31 5.17 -7.48 11.46
N LEU A 32 4.74 -6.72 12.48
CA LEU A 32 5.61 -5.80 13.20
C LEU A 32 6.62 -6.58 14.06
N ASP A 33 7.91 -6.25 13.90
CA ASP A 33 8.95 -6.73 14.81
C ASP A 33 8.84 -6.05 16.19
N GLU A 34 8.31 -4.83 16.22
CA GLU A 34 8.13 -4.02 17.41
C GLU A 34 6.91 -3.09 17.22
N GLU A 35 5.97 -3.14 18.16
CA GLU A 35 4.88 -2.16 18.24
C GLU A 35 5.33 -0.95 19.08
N HIS A 36 4.99 0.24 18.62
CA HIS A 36 5.28 1.50 19.28
C HIS A 36 4.00 2.13 19.82
N ALA A 37 4.13 2.90 20.90
CA ALA A 37 3.10 3.85 21.29
C ALA A 37 3.03 5.00 20.27
N THR A 38 1.92 5.73 20.28
CA THR A 38 1.80 6.98 19.52
C THR A 38 2.99 7.90 19.82
N PRO A 39 3.72 8.38 18.79
CA PRO A 39 4.92 9.18 19.01
C PRO A 39 4.60 10.50 19.71
N THR A 40 5.57 11.02 20.45
CA THR A 40 5.43 12.33 21.10
C THR A 40 5.26 13.42 20.04
N GLY A 41 4.50 14.46 20.38
CA GLY A 41 4.26 15.60 19.47
C GLY A 41 3.36 15.30 18.26
N PHE A 42 2.86 14.06 18.09
CA PHE A 42 1.89 13.78 17.03
C PHE A 42 0.60 14.57 17.26
N THR A 43 0.28 15.45 16.30
CA THR A 43 -0.97 16.20 16.27
C THR A 43 -1.72 15.79 15.01
N ARG A 44 -2.84 15.10 15.19
CA ARG A 44 -3.66 14.65 14.08
C ARG A 44 -4.35 15.83 13.40
N HIS A 45 -4.34 15.86 12.07
CA HIS A 45 -5.09 16.83 11.29
C HIS A 45 -6.61 16.68 11.53
N SER A 46 -7.36 17.77 11.52
CA SER A 46 -8.79 17.77 11.88
C SER A 46 -9.67 16.92 10.94
N THR A 47 -9.25 16.76 9.69
CA THR A 47 -9.96 15.95 8.68
C THR A 47 -9.49 14.50 8.65
N ASP A 48 -8.52 14.14 9.49
CA ASP A 48 -7.98 12.79 9.53
C ASP A 48 -8.73 11.94 10.56
N ALA A 49 -9.52 11.00 10.03
CA ALA A 49 -10.30 10.04 10.81
C ALA A 49 -9.62 8.67 10.90
N ASN A 50 -8.40 8.51 10.39
CA ASN A 50 -7.72 7.22 10.38
C ASN A 50 -7.35 6.77 11.81
N ALA A 51 -7.37 5.45 12.01
CA ALA A 51 -6.81 4.79 13.18
C ALA A 51 -5.44 4.22 12.83
N TYR A 52 -4.41 4.66 13.55
CA TYR A 52 -3.01 4.28 13.29
C TYR A 52 -2.53 3.21 14.26
N THR A 53 -1.75 2.28 13.73
CA THR A 53 -0.82 1.45 14.51
C THR A 53 0.59 1.86 14.13
N TRP A 54 1.45 2.03 15.13
CA TRP A 54 2.82 2.48 14.97
C TRP A 54 3.75 1.33 15.27
N GLY A 55 4.82 1.17 14.50
CA GLY A 55 5.77 0.12 14.79
C GLY A 55 6.96 0.10 13.85
N ARG A 56 7.65 -1.03 13.82
CA ARG A 56 8.84 -1.26 13.03
C ARG A 56 8.80 -2.61 12.33
N VAL A 57 9.28 -2.63 11.09
CA VAL A 57 9.58 -3.84 10.30
C VAL A 57 11.00 -3.71 9.77
N GLY A 58 11.86 -4.66 10.12
CA GLY A 58 13.30 -4.57 9.94
C GLY A 58 13.85 -3.27 10.53
N ASP A 59 14.54 -2.51 9.69
CA ASP A 59 15.14 -1.23 10.05
C ASP A 59 14.21 -0.02 9.79
N HIS A 60 12.94 -0.26 9.43
CA HIS A 60 12.01 0.78 9.03
C HIS A 60 10.88 0.97 10.03
N ASN A 61 10.74 2.19 10.54
CA ASN A 61 9.55 2.58 11.27
C ASN A 61 8.41 2.82 10.28
N ILE A 62 7.28 2.16 10.53
CA ILE A 62 6.11 2.22 9.66
C ILE A 62 4.87 2.66 10.45
N VAL A 63 3.92 3.25 9.74
CA VAL A 63 2.57 3.48 10.24
C VAL A 63 1.58 2.62 9.46
N ILE A 64 0.69 1.93 10.15
CA ILE A 64 -0.37 1.12 9.55
C ILE A 64 -1.70 1.88 9.68
N ALA A 65 -2.42 2.01 8.58
CA ALA A 65 -3.79 2.50 8.54
C ALA A 65 -4.67 1.53 7.76
N SER A 66 -5.99 1.64 7.95
CA SER A 66 -6.95 0.85 7.19
C SER A 66 -8.09 1.72 6.68
N LEU A 67 -8.76 1.24 5.64
CA LEU A 67 -10.01 1.82 5.18
C LEU A 67 -11.08 1.71 6.28
N ALA A 68 -12.10 2.58 6.20
CA ALA A 68 -13.21 2.55 7.15
C ALA A 68 -13.97 1.23 7.06
N SER A 69 -14.38 0.68 8.21
CA SER A 69 -15.09 -0.60 8.25
C SER A 69 -16.35 -0.58 7.37
N GLY A 70 -16.50 -1.59 6.52
CA GLY A 70 -17.61 -1.71 5.57
C GLY A 70 -17.50 -0.82 4.33
N VAL A 71 -16.45 0.00 4.20
CA VAL A 71 -16.21 0.86 3.03
C VAL A 71 -14.98 0.34 2.29
N TYR A 72 -15.13 0.13 0.98
CA TYR A 72 -14.07 -0.39 0.12
C TYR A 72 -13.91 0.47 -1.14
N GLY A 73 -12.83 0.19 -1.88
CA GLY A 73 -12.60 0.77 -3.21
C GLY A 73 -11.61 1.93 -3.23
N THR A 74 -11.31 2.38 -4.45
CA THR A 74 -10.24 3.34 -4.74
C THR A 74 -10.46 4.70 -4.09
N THR A 75 -11.71 5.18 -4.03
CA THR A 75 -12.05 6.44 -3.35
C THR A 75 -11.72 6.38 -1.87
N SER A 76 -12.12 5.31 -1.18
CA SER A 76 -11.82 5.16 0.25
C SER A 76 -10.32 5.07 0.51
N ALA A 77 -9.59 4.32 -0.31
CA ALA A 77 -8.13 4.24 -0.22
C ALA A 77 -7.46 5.61 -0.44
N ALA A 78 -7.92 6.37 -1.42
CA ALA A 78 -7.41 7.71 -1.69
C ALA A 78 -7.70 8.68 -0.53
N THR A 79 -8.89 8.63 0.07
CA THR A 79 -9.24 9.43 1.25
C THR A 79 -8.38 9.06 2.45
N THR A 80 -8.25 7.76 2.76
CA THR A 80 -7.36 7.27 3.83
C THR A 80 -5.92 7.76 3.63
N ALA A 81 -5.37 7.60 2.42
CA ALA A 81 -4.02 8.06 2.10
C ALA A 81 -3.86 9.58 2.21
N SER A 82 -4.84 10.35 1.72
CA SER A 82 -4.79 11.83 1.75
C SER A 82 -4.84 12.36 3.17
N SER A 83 -5.73 11.82 4.01
CA SER A 83 -5.82 12.17 5.43
C SER A 83 -4.56 11.76 6.20
N LEU A 84 -3.97 10.61 5.86
CA LEU A 84 -2.69 10.17 6.42
C LEU A 84 -1.57 11.16 6.11
N LEU A 85 -1.43 11.57 4.85
CA LEU A 85 -0.42 12.53 4.44
C LEU A 85 -0.62 13.92 5.06
N ALA A 86 -1.86 14.31 5.35
CA ALA A 86 -2.16 15.56 6.05
C ALA A 86 -1.67 15.55 7.51
N SER A 87 -1.80 14.42 8.21
CA SER A 87 -1.31 14.27 9.59
C SER A 87 0.17 13.90 9.69
N LEU A 88 0.71 13.25 8.66
CA LEU A 88 2.06 12.66 8.64
C LEU A 88 2.81 13.06 7.36
N PRO A 89 3.23 14.33 7.24
CA PRO A 89 3.91 14.83 6.04
C PRO A 89 5.32 14.22 5.84
N SER A 90 5.87 13.53 6.84
CA SER A 90 7.15 12.80 6.76
C SER A 90 7.10 11.53 5.92
N ILE A 91 5.90 11.03 5.62
CA ILE A 91 5.71 9.81 4.85
C ILE A 91 6.19 10.04 3.41
N ARG A 92 7.15 9.21 2.99
CA ARG A 92 7.75 9.26 1.65
C ARG A 92 7.27 8.14 0.74
N VAL A 93 6.85 7.03 1.33
CA VAL A 93 6.37 5.85 0.61
C VAL A 93 5.10 5.35 1.27
N GLY A 94 4.04 5.17 0.48
CA GLY A 94 2.83 4.46 0.89
C GLY A 94 2.69 3.18 0.07
N VAL A 95 2.41 2.06 0.73
CA VAL A 95 2.08 0.78 0.09
C VAL A 95 0.65 0.41 0.46
N LEU A 96 -0.16 0.08 -0.54
CA LEU A 96 -1.46 -0.56 -0.34
C LEU A 96 -1.23 -2.06 -0.44
N VAL A 97 -1.38 -2.77 0.67
CA VAL A 97 -1.12 -4.22 0.75
C VAL A 97 -2.38 -4.91 1.24
N GLY A 98 -2.79 -5.93 0.50
CA GLY A 98 -4.01 -6.68 0.78
C GLY A 98 -4.07 -7.96 -0.04
N ILE A 99 -5.14 -8.72 0.15
CA ILE A 99 -5.39 -9.94 -0.61
C ILE A 99 -5.95 -9.60 -1.99
N GLY A 100 -5.63 -10.44 -2.97
CA GLY A 100 -6.10 -10.29 -4.35
C GLY A 100 -6.57 -11.62 -4.92
N GLY A 101 -7.45 -11.56 -5.92
CA GLY A 101 -7.78 -12.71 -6.76
C GLY A 101 -6.79 -12.86 -7.90
N GLY A 102 -6.41 -14.10 -8.23
CA GLY A 102 -5.59 -14.42 -9.38
C GLY A 102 -6.42 -15.04 -10.52
N ILE A 103 -6.02 -14.77 -11.76
CA ILE A 103 -6.52 -15.49 -12.94
C ILE A 103 -5.35 -16.31 -13.48
N PRO A 104 -5.23 -17.60 -13.09
CA PRO A 104 -4.11 -18.43 -13.52
C PRO A 104 -4.19 -18.67 -15.02
N ARG A 105 -3.03 -18.64 -15.70
CA ARG A 105 -2.88 -19.03 -17.09
C ARG A 105 -1.74 -20.05 -17.20
N PRO A 106 -1.98 -21.31 -16.82
CA PRO A 106 -0.93 -22.33 -16.74
C PRO A 106 -0.31 -22.67 -18.11
N ASP A 107 -1.02 -22.40 -19.21
CA ASP A 107 -0.54 -22.59 -20.58
C ASP A 107 0.25 -21.38 -21.12
N GLU A 108 0.33 -20.29 -20.35
CA GLU A 108 1.18 -19.11 -20.60
C GLU A 108 2.28 -19.05 -19.51
N GLU A 109 3.27 -18.15 -19.63
CA GLU A 109 4.27 -17.90 -18.57
C GLU A 109 3.67 -17.16 -17.35
N SER A 110 2.39 -17.39 -17.03
CA SER A 110 1.63 -16.68 -15.98
C SER A 110 0.90 -17.67 -15.07
N ASP A 111 1.68 -18.55 -14.44
CA ASP A 111 1.24 -19.51 -13.42
C ASP A 111 1.09 -18.82 -12.05
N ILE A 112 -0.01 -18.08 -11.86
CA ILE A 112 -0.35 -17.44 -10.59
C ILE A 112 -0.98 -18.47 -9.63
N ARG A 113 -0.40 -18.62 -8.44
CA ARG A 113 -0.82 -19.57 -7.42
C ARG A 113 -1.21 -18.89 -6.11
N LEU A 114 -1.95 -19.61 -5.26
CA LEU A 114 -2.25 -19.13 -3.91
C LEU A 114 -0.94 -19.02 -3.11
N GLY A 115 -0.75 -17.86 -2.48
CA GLY A 115 0.47 -17.55 -1.74
C GLY A 115 1.45 -16.66 -2.51
N ASP A 116 1.26 -16.48 -3.82
CA ASP A 116 2.09 -15.56 -4.60
C ASP A 116 1.88 -14.11 -4.16
N VAL A 117 2.98 -13.37 -4.05
CA VAL A 117 2.98 -11.92 -3.79
C VAL A 117 3.18 -11.19 -5.11
N VAL A 118 2.18 -10.43 -5.51
CA VAL A 118 2.23 -9.66 -6.76
C VAL A 118 2.63 -8.21 -6.46
N MET A 119 3.64 -7.73 -7.18
CA MET A 119 4.12 -6.35 -7.11
C MET A 119 3.86 -5.65 -8.44
N GLY A 120 3.35 -4.41 -8.39
CA GLY A 120 3.09 -3.62 -9.59
C GLY A 120 4.39 -3.18 -10.27
N GLN A 121 4.83 -3.90 -11.30
CA GLN A 121 6.01 -3.55 -12.09
C GLN A 121 5.62 -2.80 -13.36
N PRO A 122 6.17 -1.59 -13.62
CA PRO A 122 5.93 -0.88 -14.87
C PRO A 122 6.37 -1.69 -16.10
N SER A 123 5.56 -1.70 -17.15
CA SER A 123 5.89 -2.31 -18.44
C SER A 123 5.28 -1.52 -19.58
N GLY A 124 6.10 -1.17 -20.58
CA GLY A 124 5.69 -0.34 -21.72
C GLY A 124 5.00 0.96 -21.30
N ARG A 125 3.70 1.08 -21.60
CA ARG A 125 2.86 2.26 -21.27
C ARG A 125 2.08 2.13 -19.94
N MET A 126 2.35 1.11 -19.13
CA MET A 126 1.64 0.82 -17.89
C MET A 126 2.55 1.06 -16.70
N GLY A 127 2.04 1.75 -15.67
CA GLY A 127 2.77 2.00 -14.41
C GLY A 127 2.86 0.80 -13.47
N GLY A 128 2.41 -0.39 -13.89
CA GLY A 128 2.39 -1.61 -13.07
C GLY A 128 1.03 -1.96 -12.47
N VAL A 129 0.07 -1.03 -12.50
CA VAL A 129 -1.34 -1.31 -12.19
C VAL A 129 -2.22 -0.85 -13.35
N CYS A 130 -3.11 -1.73 -13.80
CA CYS A 130 -4.06 -1.45 -14.87
C CYS A 130 -5.46 -1.30 -14.31
N GLN A 131 -6.06 -0.12 -14.47
CA GLN A 131 -7.45 0.11 -14.13
C GLN A 131 -8.35 -0.34 -15.29
N TYR A 132 -9.08 -1.43 -15.10
CA TYR A 132 -9.88 -2.07 -16.16
C TYR A 132 -11.21 -1.36 -16.46
N ASP A 133 -11.76 -0.64 -15.49
CA ASP A 133 -13.04 0.08 -15.60
C ASP A 133 -12.89 1.50 -16.15
N LEU A 134 -11.66 2.03 -16.25
CA LEU A 134 -11.38 3.36 -16.77
C LEU A 134 -11.22 3.36 -18.30
N MET A 135 -12.33 3.06 -18.99
CA MET A 135 -12.39 2.99 -20.45
C MET A 135 -13.42 3.95 -21.04
N LYS A 136 -13.07 4.56 -22.17
CA LYS A 136 -13.99 5.36 -22.99
C LYS A 136 -14.49 4.53 -24.17
N ALA A 137 -15.79 4.37 -24.27
CA ALA A 137 -16.43 3.82 -25.46
C ALA A 137 -16.23 4.77 -26.66
N LYS A 138 -15.93 4.19 -27.82
CA LYS A 138 -15.77 4.84 -29.12
C LYS A 138 -16.74 4.21 -30.11
N SER A 139 -17.00 4.91 -31.22
CA SER A 139 -17.83 4.38 -32.30
C SER A 139 -17.27 3.05 -32.83
N GLY A 140 -18.17 2.14 -33.20
CA GLY A 140 -17.83 0.82 -33.74
C GLY A 140 -17.32 -0.18 -32.71
N ASP A 141 -17.91 -0.21 -31.51
CA ASP A 141 -17.58 -1.13 -30.40
C ASP A 141 -16.11 -1.09 -29.94
N LYS A 142 -15.44 0.03 -30.21
CA LYS A 142 -14.05 0.24 -29.79
C LYS A 142 -14.03 0.77 -28.36
N ARG A 143 -13.14 0.21 -27.53
CA ARG A 143 -12.87 0.72 -26.17
C ARG A 143 -11.47 1.30 -26.12
N GLU A 144 -11.35 2.53 -25.62
CA GLU A 144 -10.09 3.22 -25.43
C GLU A 144 -9.80 3.34 -23.93
N ARG A 145 -8.69 2.76 -23.44
CA ARG A 145 -8.25 2.96 -22.06
C ARG A 145 -7.91 4.44 -21.83
N LYS A 146 -8.51 5.06 -20.81
CA LYS A 146 -8.28 6.48 -20.48
C LYS A 146 -7.44 6.61 -19.22
N GLY A 147 -6.12 6.50 -19.38
CA GLY A 147 -5.16 6.79 -18.33
C GLY A 147 -4.29 5.61 -17.94
N PHE A 148 -3.43 5.87 -16.97
CA PHE A 148 -2.57 4.91 -16.30
C PHE A 148 -2.30 5.43 -14.89
N LEU A 149 -2.16 4.54 -13.92
CA LEU A 149 -1.66 4.91 -12.61
C LEU A 149 -0.16 5.19 -12.71
N GLY A 150 0.32 6.14 -11.90
CA GLY A 150 1.74 6.45 -11.81
C GLY A 150 2.55 5.19 -11.49
N ARG A 151 3.78 5.13 -12.00
CA ARG A 151 4.72 4.06 -11.63
C ARG A 151 5.10 4.16 -10.15
N PRO A 152 5.40 3.03 -9.46
CA PRO A 152 5.99 3.08 -8.14
C PRO A 152 7.26 3.94 -8.10
N PRO A 153 7.57 4.55 -6.94
CA PRO A 153 8.82 5.28 -6.75
C PRO A 153 10.05 4.43 -7.11
N THR A 154 11.09 5.06 -7.66
CA THR A 154 12.32 4.37 -8.10
C THR A 154 12.96 3.54 -6.98
N VAL A 155 12.87 3.98 -5.72
CA VAL A 155 13.38 3.22 -4.58
C VAL A 155 12.73 1.83 -4.45
N LEU A 156 11.42 1.71 -4.71
CA LEU A 156 10.72 0.44 -4.69
C LEU A 156 11.06 -0.41 -5.92
N LEU A 157 11.24 0.21 -7.08
CA LEU A 157 11.66 -0.50 -8.30
C LEU A 157 13.06 -1.10 -8.17
N ASN A 158 14.00 -0.36 -7.56
CA ASN A 158 15.34 -0.87 -7.27
C ASN A 158 15.29 -2.03 -6.26
N ALA A 159 14.42 -1.94 -5.24
CA ALA A 159 14.20 -3.04 -4.30
C ALA A 159 13.61 -4.28 -5.01
N LEU A 160 12.67 -4.09 -5.93
CA LEU A 160 12.11 -5.17 -6.73
C LEU A 160 13.18 -5.85 -7.59
N SER A 161 14.04 -5.09 -8.29
CA SER A 161 15.15 -5.67 -9.06
C SER A 161 16.10 -6.49 -8.21
N ARG A 162 16.36 -6.06 -6.96
CA ARG A 162 17.17 -6.83 -6.01
C ARG A 162 16.48 -8.14 -5.63
N ILE A 163 15.17 -8.12 -5.33
CA ILE A 163 14.39 -9.32 -4.99
C ILE A 163 14.39 -10.30 -6.16
N GLN A 164 14.16 -9.81 -7.39
CA GLN A 164 14.19 -10.63 -8.61
C GLN A 164 15.53 -11.35 -8.77
N ALA A 165 16.66 -10.66 -8.57
CA ALA A 165 17.98 -11.27 -8.65
C ALA A 165 18.26 -12.38 -7.61
N PHE A 166 17.47 -12.48 -6.54
CA PHE A 166 17.57 -13.56 -5.55
C PHE A 166 16.64 -14.75 -5.83
N HIS A 167 15.61 -14.54 -6.65
CA HIS A 167 14.53 -15.51 -6.88
C HIS A 167 14.42 -15.99 -8.35
N GLU A 168 15.21 -15.43 -9.26
CA GLU A 168 15.54 -16.00 -10.59
C GLU A 168 16.70 -16.99 -10.48
#